data_AF-A0A2M7X612-F1
#
_entry.id   AF-A0A2M7X612-F1
#
_cell.length_a   1.000
_cell.length_b   1.000
_cell.length_c   1.000
_cell.angle_alpha   90.00
_cell.angle_beta   90.00
_cell.angle_gamma   90.00
#
_symmetry.space_group_name_H-M   'P 1'
#
loop_
_entity.id
_entity.type
_entity.pdbx_description
1 polymer ?
#
loop_
_entity_poly.entity_id
_entity_poly.type
_entity_poly.pdbx_seq_one_letter_code
_entity_poly.pdbx_strand_id
1 'polypeptide(L)' 'MSQTESRPSALTYRDAGVDIDAGATVVERIKPLVARTFRKEVMGGLGG' A
#
# COMPACT_ATOMS: atom_id res chain seq x y z
N MET A 1 30.90 23.96 -16.58
CA MET A 1 30.70 22.53 -16.27
C MET A 1 30.35 22.43 -14.81
N SER A 2 29.07 22.25 -14.46
CA SER A 2 28.64 22.16 -13.07
C SER A 2 28.26 20.71 -12.79
N GLN A 3 28.99 20.08 -11.87
CA GLN A 3 28.84 18.69 -11.47
C GLN A 3 27.43 18.44 -10.93
N THR A 4 26.76 17.41 -11.45
CA THR A 4 25.57 16.82 -10.84
C THR A 4 26.04 15.77 -9.84
N GLU A 5 25.96 16.09 -8.56
CA GLU A 5 26.16 15.11 -7.48
C GLU A 5 25.12 14.00 -7.61
N SER A 6 25.58 12.77 -7.80
CA SER A 6 24.77 11.56 -7.79
C SER A 6 24.25 11.32 -6.38
N ARG A 7 23.06 11.84 -6.06
CA ARG A 7 22.30 11.38 -4.91
C ARG A 7 22.14 9.86 -5.04
N PRO A 8 22.46 9.05 -4.01
CA PRO A 8 22.12 7.64 -4.06
C PRO A 8 20.63 7.56 -4.36
N SER A 9 20.27 6.84 -5.43
CA SER A 9 18.87 6.65 -5.81
C SER A 9 18.17 6.06 -4.59
N ALA A 10 17.41 6.89 -3.87
CA ALA A 10 16.65 6.43 -2.73
C ALA A 10 15.75 5.33 -3.27
N LEU A 11 15.94 4.10 -2.81
CA LEU A 11 15.13 2.95 -3.22
C LEU A 11 13.69 3.32 -2.91
N THR A 12 12.91 3.66 -3.94
CA THR A 12 11.50 3.95 -3.74
C THR A 12 10.77 2.63 -3.61
N TYR A 13 9.66 2.62 -2.86
CA TYR A 13 8.76 1.46 -2.83
C TYR A 13 8.37 1.01 -4.24
N ARG A 14 8.24 1.97 -5.16
CA ARG A 14 7.96 1.71 -6.57
C ARG A 14 9.11 0.99 -7.28
N ASP A 15 10.35 1.37 -7.01
CA ASP A 15 11.54 0.67 -7.57
C ASP A 15 11.67 -0.76 -7.03
N ALA A 16 11.08 -1.04 -5.86
CA ALA A 16 10.93 -2.38 -5.32
C ALA A 16 9.73 -3.16 -5.91
N GLY A 17 9.03 -2.60 -6.92
CA GLY A 17 7.86 -3.20 -7.55
C GLY A 17 6.55 -3.05 -6.79
N VAL A 18 6.51 -2.16 -5.78
CA VAL A 18 5.30 -1.93 -4.98
C VAL A 18 4.45 -0.82 -5.59
N ASP A 19 3.21 -1.17 -5.94
CA ASP A 19 2.19 -0.21 -6.38
C ASP A 19 1.17 0.02 -5.25
N ILE A 20 1.26 1.20 -4.65
CA ILE A 20 0.43 1.62 -3.51
C ILE A 20 -1.03 1.82 -3.95
N ASP A 21 -1.25 2.39 -5.12
CA ASP A 21 -2.59 2.72 -5.62
C ASP A 21 -3.35 1.45 -6.03
N ALA A 22 -2.63 0.50 -6.64
CA ALA A 22 -3.16 -0.83 -6.91
C ALA A 22 -3.55 -1.54 -5.59
N GLY A 23 -2.71 -1.44 -4.56
CA GLY A 23 -3.00 -1.99 -3.23
C GLY A 23 -4.27 -1.40 -2.61
N ALA A 24 -4.40 -0.08 -2.60
CA ALA A 24 -5.60 0.60 -2.08
C ALA A 24 -6.87 0.18 -2.84
N THR A 25 -6.78 0.07 -4.17
CA THR A 25 -7.89 -0.37 -5.01
C THR A 25 -8.36 -1.79 -4.67
N VAL A 26 -7.42 -2.70 -4.40
CA VAL A 26 -7.75 -4.06 -3.97
C VAL A 26 -8.44 -4.06 -2.62
N VAL A 27 -7.94 -3.27 -1.66
CA VAL A 27 -8.56 -3.13 -0.33
C VAL A 27 -10.04 -2.74 -0.45
N GLU A 28 -10.37 -1.72 -1.26
CA GLU A 28 -11.76 -1.31 -1.46
C GLU A 28 -12.64 -2.43 -2.05
N ARG A 29 -12.10 -3.22 -2.99
CA ARG A 29 -12.83 -4.33 -3.61
C ARG A 29 -13.10 -5.48 -2.65
N ILE A 30 -12.18 -5.79 -1.74
CA ILE A 30 -12.30 -6.95 -0.84
C ILE A 30 -12.97 -6.63 0.50
N LYS A 31 -13.04 -5.35 0.90
CA LYS A 31 -13.72 -4.89 2.12
C LYS A 31 -15.06 -5.58 2.39
N PRO A 32 -16.04 -5.65 1.46
CA PRO A 32 -17.32 -6.30 1.73
C PRO A 32 -17.20 -7.82 1.91
N LEU A 33 -16.25 -8.47 1.24
CA LEU A 33 -16.02 -9.90 1.38
C LEU A 33 -15.44 -10.23 2.76
N VAL A 34 -14.50 -9.41 3.22
CA VAL A 34 -13.83 -9.58 4.52
C VAL A 34 -14.77 -9.21 5.67
N ALA A 35 -15.61 -8.18 5.52
CA ALA A 35 -16.62 -7.82 6.51
C ALA A 35 -17.58 -8.98 6.84
N ARG A 36 -17.90 -9.83 5.85
CA ARG A 36 -18.76 -11.01 6.05
C ARG A 36 -18.15 -12.07 6.95
N THR A 37 -16.83 -12.04 7.17
CA THR A 37 -16.13 -13.01 8.03
C THR A 37 -15.86 -12.47 9.43
N PHE A 38 -16.43 -11.32 9.79
CA PHE A 38 -16.16 -10.70 11.09
C PHE A 38 -16.73 -11.54 12.24
N ARG A 39 -15.94 -11.61 13.30
CA ARG A 39 -16.35 -12.19 14.58
C ARG A 39 -16.54 -11.09 15.60
N LYS A 40 -17.28 -11.40 16.67
CA LYS A 40 -17.66 -10.47 17.74
C LYS A 40 -16.46 -9.87 18.47
N GLU A 41 -15.31 -10.52 18.41
CA GLU A 41 -14.07 -10.06 19.04
C GLU A 41 -13.27 -9.08 18.15
N VAL A 42 -13.61 -8.95 16.87
CA VAL A 42 -12.89 -8.06 15.94
C VAL A 42 -13.25 -6.61 16.23
N MET A 43 -12.25 -5.79 16.50
CA MET A 43 -12.38 -4.34 16.68
C MET A 43 -11.72 -3.62 15.50
N GLY A 44 -12.51 -2.94 14.66
CA GLY A 44 -12.02 -2.23 13.47
C GLY A 44 -12.26 -2.96 12.15
N GLY A 45 -11.60 -2.54 11.07
CA GLY A 45 -11.77 -3.12 9.72
C GLY A 45 -10.54 -3.00 8.82
N LEU A 46 -10.71 -3.35 7.54
CA LEU A 46 -9.65 -3.22 6.53
C LEU A 46 -9.56 -1.79 6.02
N GLY A 47 -8.34 -1.25 5.95
CA GLY A 47 -8.11 0.17 5.67
C GLY A 47 -8.26 0.99 6.96
N GLY A 48 -7.35 1.94 7.16
CA GLY A 48 -7.28 2.78 8.36
C GLY A 48 -8.50 3.68 8.54
#